data_AF-A0A2S2R7L3-F1
#
_entry.id   AF-A0A2S2R7L3-F1
#
_cell.length_a   1.000
_cell.length_b   1.000
_cell.length_c   1.000
_cell.angle_alpha   90.00
_cell.angle_beta   90.00
_cell.angle_gamma   90.00
#
_symmetry.space_group_name_H-M   'P 1'
#
loop_
_entity.id
_entity.type
_entity.pdbx_description
1 polymer ?
#
loop_
_entity_poly.entity_id
_entity_poly.type
_entity_poly.pdbx_seq_one_letter_code
_entity_poly.pdbx_strand_id
1 'polypeptide(L)'
;MSSTSTENNHQSDNTSTTILEPKEYWKIHDFYPVINTIICQIKERFSEESIQIATSADNLLKLDFEGSSLLINQYKNLFEFIPNDLKCEMSVLKNMIKGVPNYLTIKENISKDT
;
A
#
# COMPACT_ATOMS: atom_id res chain seq x y z
N MET A 1 58.24 45.95 -25.84
CA MET A 1 57.65 45.85 -27.19
C MET A 1 57.50 44.37 -27.47
N SER A 2 56.33 43.80 -27.17
CA SER A 2 55.14 43.74 -28.05
C SER A 2 55.28 42.59 -29.05
N SER A 3 54.35 41.65 -29.20
CA SER A 3 52.90 41.77 -29.03
C SER A 3 52.26 40.44 -28.66
N THR A 4 51.30 40.50 -27.74
CA THR A 4 50.23 39.52 -27.53
C THR A 4 49.27 39.59 -28.72
N SER A 5 48.87 38.45 -29.29
CA SER A 5 47.63 38.36 -30.08
C SER A 5 46.97 37.00 -29.88
N THR A 6 45.82 37.10 -29.23
CA THR A 6 44.75 36.14 -29.04
C THR A 6 44.15 35.73 -30.38
N GLU A 7 44.08 34.43 -30.69
CA GLU A 7 43.19 33.90 -31.73
C GLU A 7 42.44 32.66 -31.22
N ASN A 8 41.29 32.97 -30.61
CA ASN A 8 40.00 32.28 -30.71
C ASN A 8 39.99 30.91 -31.40
N ASN A 9 40.09 29.84 -30.61
CA ASN A 9 39.52 28.56 -31.02
C ASN A 9 38.03 28.60 -30.69
N HIS A 10 37.21 28.83 -31.71
CA HIS A 10 35.78 28.54 -31.69
C HIS A 10 35.59 27.07 -31.33
N GLN A 11 35.26 26.80 -30.07
CA GLN A 11 34.54 25.60 -29.69
C GLN A 11 33.21 25.65 -30.46
N SER A 12 33.14 24.95 -31.59
CA SER A 12 31.84 24.61 -32.15
C SER A 12 31.24 23.60 -31.20
N ASP A 13 30.39 24.07 -30.29
CA ASP A 13 29.37 23.23 -29.68
C ASP A 13 28.45 22.80 -30.82
N ASN A 14 28.88 21.77 -31.55
CA ASN A 14 28.00 20.95 -32.36
C ASN A 14 27.13 20.16 -31.38
N THR A 15 26.16 20.87 -30.78
CA THR A 15 24.91 20.23 -30.39
C THR A 15 24.30 19.73 -31.69
N SER A 16 24.70 18.52 -32.11
CA SER A 16 23.94 17.72 -33.06
C SER A 16 22.60 17.51 -32.40
N THR A 17 21.71 18.47 -32.64
CA THR A 17 20.29 18.33 -32.42
C THR A 17 19.90 17.29 -33.44
N THR A 18 20.03 16.01 -33.08
CA THR A 18 19.45 14.93 -33.86
C THR A 18 17.98 15.28 -33.93
N ILE A 19 17.54 15.83 -35.06
CA ILE A 19 16.15 16.16 -35.29
C ILE A 19 15.46 14.80 -35.32
N LEU A 20 14.94 14.41 -34.16
CA LEU A 20 14.11 13.23 -34.04
C LEU A 20 12.87 13.50 -34.89
N GLU A 21 12.52 12.56 -35.75
CA GLU A 21 11.23 12.57 -36.43
C GLU A 21 10.15 12.85 -35.38
N PRO A 22 9.15 13.72 -35.63
CA PRO A 22 8.20 14.14 -34.62
C PRO A 22 7.56 12.96 -33.86
N LYS A 23 7.34 11.85 -34.55
CA LYS A 23 6.84 10.60 -33.97
C LYS A 23 7.80 9.99 -32.94
N GLU A 24 9.11 9.97 -33.21
CA GLU A 24 10.14 9.43 -32.32
C GLU A 24 10.25 10.30 -31.06
N TYR A 25 10.18 11.62 -31.21
CA TYR A 25 10.18 12.57 -30.10
C TYR A 25 9.00 12.32 -29.15
N TRP A 26 7.76 12.34 -29.63
CA TRP A 26 6.57 12.11 -28.79
C TRP A 26 6.53 10.71 -28.17
N LYS A 27 7.08 9.71 -28.88
CA LYS A 27 7.19 8.34 -28.36
C LYS A 27 8.10 8.27 -27.13
N ILE A 28 9.24 8.96 -27.16
CA ILE A 28 10.22 8.96 -26.07
C ILE A 28 9.78 9.85 -24.92
N HIS A 29 9.21 11.02 -25.21
CA HIS A 29 8.97 12.04 -24.20
C HIS A 29 7.59 11.98 -23.56
N ASP A 30 6.58 11.43 -24.24
CA ASP A 30 5.22 11.35 -23.70
C ASP A 30 4.76 9.91 -23.56
N PHE A 31 4.81 9.13 -24.64
CA PHE A 31 4.23 7.78 -24.64
C PHE A 31 4.92 6.85 -23.65
N TYR A 32 6.25 6.71 -23.73
CA TYR A 32 6.98 5.82 -22.81
C TYR A 32 6.90 6.27 -21.34
N PRO A 33 7.02 7.56 -20.99
CA PRO A 33 6.84 7.99 -19.61
C PRO A 33 5.46 7.66 -19.06
N VAL A 34 4.39 7.90 -19.82
CA VAL A 34 3.02 7.55 -19.40
C VAL A 34 2.89 6.05 -19.16
N ILE A 35 3.36 5.22 -20.10
CA ILE A 35 3.33 3.76 -19.95
C ILE A 35 4.17 3.30 -18.76
N ASN A 36 5.35 3.89 -18.57
CA ASN A 36 6.22 3.57 -17.45
C ASN A 36 5.56 3.93 -16.10
N THR A 37 4.93 5.09 -15.99
CA THR A 37 4.17 5.47 -14.81
C THR A 37 3.05 4.48 -14.52
N ILE A 38 2.28 4.08 -15.53
CA ILE A 38 1.22 3.06 -15.37
C ILE A 38 1.82 1.75 -14.86
N ILE A 39 2.93 1.29 -15.44
CA ILE A 39 3.60 0.05 -15.01
C ILE A 39 4.08 0.15 -13.56
N CYS A 40 4.70 1.26 -13.17
CA CYS A 40 5.14 1.49 -11.79
C CYS A 40 3.97 1.43 -10.81
N GLN A 41 2.86 2.10 -11.11
CA GLN A 41 1.68 2.12 -10.27
C GLN A 41 1.02 0.74 -10.14
N ILE A 42 0.96 -0.03 -11.23
CA ILE A 42 0.44 -1.41 -11.20
C ILE A 42 1.35 -2.29 -10.33
N LYS A 43 2.67 -2.17 -10.46
CA LYS A 43 3.62 -2.94 -9.64
C LYS A 43 3.46 -2.64 -8.15
N GLU A 44 3.27 -1.37 -7.80
CA GLU A 44 3.05 -0.95 -6.42
C GLU A 44 1.69 -1.47 -5.90
N ARG A 45 0.62 -1.30 -6.66
CA ARG A 45 -0.73 -1.73 -6.25
C ARG A 45 -0.84 -3.24 -6.06
N PHE A 46 -0.19 -4.03 -6.90
CA PHE A 46 -0.18 -5.49 -6.84
C PHE A 46 1.13 -6.04 -6.24
N SER A 47 1.81 -5.23 -5.43
CA SER A 47 2.97 -5.70 -4.69
C SER A 47 2.56 -6.74 -3.65
N GLU A 48 3.52 -7.53 -3.21
CA GLU A 48 3.33 -8.53 -2.16
C GLU A 48 2.88 -7.86 -0.85
N GLU A 49 3.45 -6.70 -0.51
CA GLU A 49 3.06 -5.93 0.68
C GLU A 49 1.61 -5.45 0.60
N SER A 50 1.18 -4.96 -0.56
CA SER A 50 -0.21 -4.54 -0.79
C SER A 50 -1.19 -5.70 -0.63
N ILE A 51 -0.85 -6.89 -1.16
CA ILE A 51 -1.64 -8.11 -1.01
C ILE A 51 -1.71 -8.55 0.46
N GLN A 52 -0.61 -8.46 1.20
CA GLN A 52 -0.58 -8.79 2.63
C GLN A 52 -1.46 -7.85 3.46
N ILE A 53 -1.39 -6.55 3.21
CA ILE A 53 -2.26 -5.56 3.87
C ILE A 53 -3.73 -5.83 3.55
N ALA A 54 -4.06 -6.08 2.28
CA ALA A 54 -5.42 -6.40 1.86
C ALA A 54 -5.94 -7.69 2.52
N THR A 55 -5.09 -8.71 2.62
CA THR A 55 -5.42 -9.98 3.29
C THR A 55 -5.65 -9.78 4.80
N SER A 56 -4.80 -8.99 5.46
CA SER A 56 -5.00 -8.65 6.87
C SER A 56 -6.25 -7.81 7.12
N ALA A 57 -6.61 -6.92 6.21
CA ALA A 57 -7.88 -6.18 6.27
C ALA A 57 -9.09 -7.11 6.16
N ASP A 58 -9.05 -8.08 5.23
CA ASP A 58 -10.09 -9.09 5.07
C ASP A 58 -10.23 -9.97 6.34
N ASN A 59 -9.10 -10.37 6.94
CA ASN A 59 -9.10 -11.09 8.22
C ASN A 59 -9.68 -10.26 9.38
N LEU A 60 -9.43 -8.95 9.39
CA LEU A 60 -10.01 -8.05 10.40
C LEU A 60 -11.55 -8.04 10.30
N LEU A 61 -12.08 -7.91 9.08
CA LEU A 61 -13.53 -7.95 8.82
C LEU A 61 -14.15 -9.30 9.18
N LYS A 62 -13.39 -10.40 9.06
CA LYS A 62 -13.79 -11.75 9.49
C LYS A 62 -13.69 -11.98 11.01
N LEU A 63 -13.32 -10.94 11.77
CA LEU A 63 -13.07 -11.03 13.21
C LEU A 63 -12.01 -12.09 13.55
N ASP A 64 -10.96 -12.18 12.73
CA ASP A 64 -9.75 -12.97 12.99
C ASP A 64 -8.61 -12.05 13.40
N PHE A 65 -8.30 -12.06 14.69
CA PHE A 65 -7.26 -11.21 15.28
C PHE A 65 -5.86 -11.59 14.80
N GLU A 66 -5.54 -12.88 14.73
CA GLU A 66 -4.17 -13.31 14.37
C GLU A 66 -3.88 -13.02 12.89
N GLY A 67 -4.84 -13.32 12.01
CA GLY A 67 -4.74 -13.01 10.58
C GLY A 67 -4.70 -11.51 10.25
N SER A 68 -5.16 -10.65 11.15
CA SER A 68 -5.15 -9.18 10.99
C SER A 68 -4.01 -8.48 11.73
N SER A 69 -3.12 -9.23 12.39
CA SER A 69 -2.04 -8.71 13.23
C SER A 69 -1.10 -7.73 12.51
N LEU A 70 -0.81 -7.95 11.22
CA LEU A 70 0.02 -7.05 10.41
C LEU A 70 -0.59 -5.65 10.30
N LEU A 71 -1.88 -5.59 9.96
CA LEU A 71 -2.63 -4.34 9.85
C LEU A 71 -2.81 -3.69 11.23
N ILE A 72 -3.17 -4.46 12.25
CA ILE A 72 -3.30 -3.98 13.63
C ILE A 72 -1.99 -3.33 14.10
N ASN A 73 -0.85 -3.97 13.87
CA ASN A 73 0.44 -3.45 14.29
C ASN A 73 0.86 -2.19 13.54
N GLN A 74 0.56 -2.09 12.24
CA GLN A 74 0.84 -0.88 11.46
C GLN A 74 0.03 0.32 11.96
N TYR A 75 -1.23 0.11 12.32
CA TYR A 75 -2.15 1.20 12.62
C TYR A 75 -2.37 1.47 14.12
N LYS A 76 -1.86 0.62 15.02
CA LYS A 76 -2.00 0.81 16.48
C LYS A 76 -1.52 2.18 16.97
N ASN A 77 -0.42 2.68 16.40
CA ASN A 77 0.16 3.96 16.79
C ASN A 77 -0.65 5.13 16.23
N LEU A 78 -1.31 4.95 15.08
CA LEU A 78 -2.10 6.00 14.45
C LEU A 78 -3.44 6.22 15.18
N PHE A 79 -4.04 5.15 15.66
CA PHE A 79 -5.34 5.16 16.32
C PHE A 79 -5.26 5.03 17.85
N GLU A 80 -4.05 4.93 18.40
CA GLU A 80 -3.76 4.86 19.84
C GLU A 80 -4.56 3.78 20.60
N PHE A 81 -4.92 2.67 19.95
CA PHE A 81 -5.67 1.60 20.61
C PHE A 81 -4.75 0.50 21.17
N ILE A 82 -5.24 -0.18 22.20
CA ILE A 82 -4.55 -1.31 22.84
C ILE A 82 -4.93 -2.61 22.10
N PRO A 83 -3.98 -3.34 21.50
CA PRO A 83 -4.30 -4.55 20.72
C PRO A 83 -5.06 -5.62 21.51
N ASN A 84 -4.78 -5.72 22.82
CA ASN A 84 -5.46 -6.68 23.69
C ASN A 84 -6.95 -6.34 23.86
N ASP A 85 -7.29 -5.06 23.96
CA ASP A 85 -8.67 -4.62 24.10
C ASP A 85 -9.44 -4.89 22.80
N LEU A 86 -8.82 -4.58 21.65
CA LEU A 86 -9.38 -4.93 20.33
C LEU A 86 -9.63 -6.44 20.20
N LYS A 87 -8.70 -7.28 20.67
CA LYS A 87 -8.88 -8.75 20.65
C LYS A 87 -10.10 -9.19 21.47
N CYS A 88 -10.30 -8.58 22.64
CA CYS A 88 -11.46 -8.83 23.49
C CYS A 88 -12.76 -8.38 22.81
N GLU A 89 -12.79 -7.16 22.26
CA GLU A 89 -13.95 -6.61 21.54
C GLU A 89 -14.34 -7.48 20.34
N MET A 90 -13.38 -7.87 19.50
CA MET A 90 -13.60 -8.76 18.37
C MET A 90 -14.15 -10.11 18.82
N SER A 91 -13.69 -10.65 19.96
CA SER A 91 -14.17 -11.92 20.52
C SER A 91 -15.63 -11.83 20.99
N VAL A 92 -15.98 -10.75 21.69
CA VAL A 92 -17.37 -10.49 22.12
C VAL A 92 -18.28 -10.36 20.90
N LEU A 93 -17.90 -9.53 19.92
CA LEU A 93 -18.66 -9.33 18.70
C LEU A 93 -18.85 -10.63 17.91
N LYS A 94 -17.79 -11.44 17.80
CA LYS A 94 -17.84 -12.75 17.13
C LYS A 94 -18.84 -13.69 17.80
N ASN A 95 -18.95 -13.65 19.12
CA ASN A 95 -19.92 -14.44 19.87
C ASN A 95 -21.35 -13.90 19.69
N MET A 96 -21.54 -12.58 19.67
CA MET A 96 -22.84 -11.96 19.40
C MET A 96 -23.38 -12.38 18.01
N ILE A 97 -22.54 -12.30 16.97
CA ILE A 97 -22.92 -12.62 15.59
C ILE A 97 -23.18 -14.11 15.39
N LYS A 98 -22.43 -14.98 16.07
CA LYS A 98 -22.62 -16.44 15.98
C LYS A 98 -23.92 -16.93 16.59
N GLY A 99 -24.72 -16.06 17.23
CA GLY A 99 -25.95 -16.46 17.87
C GLY A 99 -25.67 -17.45 18.99
N VAL A 100 -24.96 -17.01 20.03
CA VAL A 100 -24.94 -17.75 21.30
C VAL A 100 -26.40 -18.02 21.69
N PRO A 101 -26.76 -19.27 22.05
CA PRO A 101 -28.12 -19.60 22.43
C PRO A 101 -28.55 -18.62 23.52
N ASN A 102 -29.76 -18.09 23.34
CA ASN A 102 -30.42 -17.11 24.19
C ASN A 102 -30.01 -17.31 25.67
N TYR A 103 -29.73 -16.24 26.42
CA TYR A 103 -29.35 -16.32 27.84
C TYR A 103 -30.26 -17.29 28.64
N LEU A 104 -31.53 -17.41 28.23
CA LEU A 104 -32.50 -18.38 28.72
C LEU A 104 -32.02 -19.84 28.60
N THR A 105 -31.45 -20.23 27.47
CA THR A 105 -30.92 -21.57 27.19
C THR A 105 -29.67 -21.90 28.00
N ILE A 106 -28.79 -20.91 28.21
CA ILE A 106 -27.61 -21.08 29.08
C ILE A 106 -28.06 -21.23 30.54
N LYS A 107 -29.01 -20.40 30.99
CA LYS A 107 -29.59 -20.46 32.34
C LYS A 107 -30.30 -21.79 32.60
N GLU A 108 -31.05 -22.31 31.63
CA GLU A 108 -31.76 -23.60 31.75
C GLU A 108 -30.81 -24.79 31.94
N ASN A 109 -29.67 -24.80 31.27
CA ASN A 109 -28.71 -25.90 31.40
C ASN A 109 -27.95 -25.85 32.73
N ILE A 110 -27.65 -24.64 33.24
CA ILE A 110 -27.02 -24.49 34.57
C ILE A 110 -27.97 -24.92 35.69
N SER A 111 -29.28 -24.69 35.55
CA SER A 111 -30.28 -25.11 36.53
C SER A 111 -30.66 -26.60 36.46
N LYS A 112 -30.22 -27.35 35.44
CA LYS A 112 -30.45 -28.81 35.33
C LYS A 112 -29.36 -29.65 35.98
N ASP A 113 -28.18 -29.08 36.18
CA ASP A 113 -27.04 -29.76 36.82
C ASP A 113 -26.97 -29.52 38.34
N THR A 114 -28.03 -28.92 38.94
CA THR A 114 -28.22 -28.76 40.39
C THR A 114 -29.45 -29.53 40.84
#